data_AF-A0A1V4DQ70-F1
#
_entry.id   AF-A0A1V4DQ70-F1
#
_cell.length_a   1.000
_cell.length_b   1.000
_cell.length_c   1.000
_cell.angle_alpha   90.00
_cell.angle_beta   90.00
_cell.angle_gamma   90.00
#
_symmetry.space_group_name_H-M   'P 1'
#
loop_
_entity.id
_entity.type
_entity.pdbx_description
1 polymer ?
#
loop_
_entity_poly.entity_id
_entity_poly.type
_entity_poly.pdbx_seq_one_letter_code
_entity_poly.pdbx_strand_id
1 'polypeptide(L)'
;MLMFRFNNPDALLVLLLTLAAYCLVRAQEKADTRWLVLAGLCVGSGFLAKMLQAFLVLPGFALVYLVAAPASLRRRLGQLTLAGLAVLVSAGWWPAIVAAIPADSRPYIGGSQDNSVLELALGYNGLGRLNGDEAGGLGNTNQQAGLLRLFDTEVGGQISWLLPAALILLVAGLWLLRRAPRTDPARAALWVWGGWLLVTGLIFSLMQGIFHAYYTVALAPPVAALVGMGAALLWERRRRPAAVVTLAATVVVTAWWASVLLSRASGWLPWLALAVPAAGAVAAVAILALRRARVRLFATAAVAGLVACLAGPAAYAVETAATPHTGAIPSAGPSGFGGPGGFGARGAFGRGGFNGGPRGAFPRPARS
;
A
#
# COMPACT_ATOMS: atom_id res chain seq x y z
N MET A 1 9.85 4.09 4.40
CA MET A 1 10.74 5.25 4.67
C MET A 1 10.71 6.28 3.54
N LEU A 2 11.00 5.90 2.30
CA LEU A 2 11.17 6.84 1.18
C LEU A 2 10.01 7.84 1.00
N MET A 3 8.78 7.35 0.86
CA MET A 3 7.62 8.18 0.55
C MET A 3 7.33 9.26 1.61
N PHE A 4 7.73 9.05 2.86
CA PHE A 4 7.53 10.02 3.95
C PHE A 4 8.66 11.05 4.07
N ARG A 5 9.67 10.97 3.20
CA ARG A 5 10.76 11.95 3.07
C ARG A 5 10.86 12.51 1.64
N PHE A 6 9.89 12.18 0.79
CA PHE A 6 9.84 12.53 -0.62
C PHE A 6 8.54 13.31 -0.87
N ASN A 7 8.61 14.43 -1.59
CA ASN A 7 7.44 15.29 -1.82
C ASN A 7 6.51 14.65 -2.87
N ASN A 8 5.65 13.72 -2.42
CA ASN A 8 4.71 12.97 -3.25
C ASN A 8 3.39 12.77 -2.49
N PRO A 9 2.22 12.86 -3.17
CA PRO A 9 0.91 12.65 -2.56
C PRO A 9 0.69 11.31 -1.84
N ASP A 10 1.48 10.27 -2.16
CA ASP A 10 1.31 8.94 -1.54
C ASP A 10 1.42 8.95 -0.01
N ALA A 11 2.25 9.80 0.59
CA ALA A 11 2.36 9.89 2.04
C ALA A 11 1.06 10.42 2.70
N LEU A 12 0.48 11.48 2.11
CA LEU A 12 -0.78 12.05 2.57
C LEU A 12 -1.94 11.08 2.35
N LEU A 13 -1.98 10.41 1.19
CA LEU A 13 -2.95 9.35 0.92
C LEU A 13 -2.91 8.28 2.01
N VAL A 14 -1.72 7.73 2.30
CA VAL A 14 -1.56 6.65 3.28
C VAL A 14 -2.02 7.08 4.67
N LEU A 15 -1.69 8.30 5.09
CA LEU A 15 -2.18 8.85 6.35
C LEU A 15 -3.71 8.87 6.39
N LEU A 16 -4.35 9.41 5.35
CA LEU A 16 -5.81 9.54 5.27
C LEU A 16 -6.51 8.18 5.24
N LEU A 17 -6.00 7.20 4.50
CA LEU A 17 -6.55 5.84 4.47
C LEU A 17 -6.36 5.10 5.81
N THR A 18 -5.24 5.35 6.51
CA THR A 18 -5.00 4.81 7.85
C THR A 18 -5.98 5.39 8.87
N LEU A 19 -6.22 6.71 8.82
CA LEU A 19 -7.25 7.36 9.64
C LEU A 19 -8.65 6.84 9.30
N ALA A 20 -8.95 6.60 8.02
CA ALA A 20 -10.22 6.01 7.59
C ALA A 20 -10.40 4.59 8.15
N ALA A 21 -9.37 3.75 8.09
CA ALA A 21 -9.39 2.40 8.67
C ALA A 21 -9.63 2.44 10.19
N TYR A 22 -8.93 3.33 10.89
CA TYR A 22 -9.13 3.56 12.32
C TYR A 22 -10.57 3.99 12.62
N CYS A 23 -11.07 5.00 11.91
CA CYS A 23 -12.45 5.47 12.07
C CYS A 23 -13.47 4.36 11.79
N LEU A 24 -13.23 3.52 10.78
CA LEU A 24 -14.10 2.38 10.47
C LEU A 24 -14.14 1.36 11.62
N VAL A 25 -12.98 1.03 12.20
CA VAL A 25 -12.92 0.14 13.38
C VAL A 25 -13.73 0.75 14.54
N ARG A 26 -13.52 2.04 14.85
CA ARG A 26 -14.29 2.76 15.89
C ARG A 26 -15.79 2.79 15.59
N ALA A 27 -16.17 2.97 14.34
CA ALA A 27 -17.57 2.95 13.89
C ALA A 27 -18.20 1.57 14.08
N GLN A 28 -17.45 0.50 13.79
CA GLN A 28 -17.92 -0.87 13.90
C GLN A 28 -18.21 -1.26 15.35
N GLU A 29 -17.40 -0.84 16.33
CA GLU A 29 -17.56 -1.23 17.74
C GLU A 29 -18.97 -0.98 18.30
N LYS A 30 -19.59 0.15 17.93
CA LYS A 30 -20.89 0.60 18.48
C LYS A 30 -21.92 0.98 17.41
N ALA A 31 -21.66 0.66 16.15
CA ALA A 31 -22.42 1.17 15.00
C ALA A 31 -22.57 2.70 15.05
N ASP A 32 -21.46 3.39 15.35
CA ASP A 32 -21.41 4.86 15.47
C ASP A 32 -21.33 5.50 14.08
N THR A 33 -22.26 6.41 13.82
CA THR A 33 -22.39 7.08 12.51
C THR A 33 -21.35 8.17 12.35
N ARG A 34 -20.94 8.84 13.43
CA ARG A 34 -19.97 9.94 13.38
C ARG A 34 -18.62 9.42 12.90
N TRP A 35 -18.16 8.32 13.49
CA TRP A 35 -16.93 7.66 13.06
C TRP A 35 -16.99 7.16 11.61
N LEU A 36 -18.15 6.64 11.17
CA LEU A 36 -18.27 6.21 9.77
C LEU A 36 -18.25 7.38 8.79
N VAL A 37 -18.90 8.50 9.14
CA VAL A 37 -18.84 9.74 8.35
C VAL A 37 -17.40 10.28 8.31
N LEU A 38 -16.68 10.28 9.44
CA LEU A 38 -15.26 10.65 9.48
C LEU A 38 -14.41 9.74 8.58
N ALA A 39 -14.68 8.43 8.55
CA ALA A 39 -14.02 7.53 7.62
C ALA A 39 -14.28 7.93 6.16
N GLY A 40 -15.52 8.27 5.82
CA GLY A 40 -15.89 8.78 4.50
C GLY A 40 -15.17 10.10 4.15
N LEU A 41 -15.13 11.04 5.09
CA LEU A 41 -14.41 12.31 4.92
C LEU A 41 -12.92 12.07 4.64
N CYS A 42 -12.26 11.20 5.41
CA CYS A 42 -10.86 10.82 5.20
C CYS A 42 -10.62 10.20 3.82
N VAL A 43 -11.48 9.28 3.36
CA VAL A 43 -11.34 8.66 2.03
C VAL A 43 -11.54 9.70 0.92
N GLY A 44 -12.54 10.57 1.01
CA GLY A 44 -12.75 11.61 0.00
C GLY A 44 -11.65 12.67 -0.03
N SER A 45 -11.08 13.04 1.12
CA SER A 45 -9.85 13.85 1.14
C SER A 45 -8.66 13.10 0.52
N GLY A 46 -8.60 11.78 0.69
CA GLY A 46 -7.61 10.93 0.03
C GLY A 46 -7.75 10.96 -1.49
N PHE A 47 -8.97 11.06 -2.02
CA PHE A 47 -9.22 11.25 -3.44
C PHE A 47 -8.66 12.59 -3.94
N LEU A 48 -8.76 13.68 -3.18
CA LEU A 48 -8.12 14.93 -3.56
C LEU A 48 -6.58 14.83 -3.56
N ALA A 49 -6.01 13.98 -2.71
CA ALA A 49 -4.57 13.73 -2.69
C ALA A 49 -4.10 12.84 -3.86
N LYS A 50 -4.81 11.75 -4.16
CA LYS A 50 -4.35 10.71 -5.11
C LYS A 50 -5.49 10.04 -5.91
N MET A 51 -6.53 10.78 -6.24
CA MET A 51 -7.65 10.37 -7.11
C MET A 51 -8.20 8.98 -6.78
N LEU A 52 -8.53 8.16 -7.78
CA LEU A 52 -9.19 6.87 -7.60
C LEU A 52 -8.38 5.83 -6.81
N GLN A 53 -7.06 6.02 -6.61
CA GLN A 53 -6.28 5.14 -5.72
C GLN A 53 -6.82 5.17 -4.28
N ALA A 54 -7.40 6.28 -3.83
CA ALA A 54 -8.02 6.36 -2.51
C ALA A 54 -9.27 5.48 -2.37
N PHE A 55 -9.96 5.21 -3.47
CA PHE A 55 -11.22 4.46 -3.45
C PHE A 55 -11.02 2.94 -3.45
N LEU A 56 -9.79 2.46 -3.60
CA LEU A 56 -9.49 1.02 -3.57
C LEU A 56 -9.89 0.36 -2.23
N VAL A 57 -9.94 1.12 -1.13
CA VAL A 57 -10.36 0.59 0.18
C VAL A 57 -11.88 0.49 0.34
N LEU A 58 -12.66 1.24 -0.45
CA LEU A 58 -14.11 1.38 -0.26
C LEU A 58 -14.87 0.05 -0.33
N PRO A 59 -14.63 -0.85 -1.29
CA PRO A 59 -15.36 -2.12 -1.35
C PRO A 59 -15.18 -2.96 -0.09
N GLY A 60 -13.95 -3.05 0.41
CA GLY A 60 -13.64 -3.75 1.66
C GLY A 60 -14.29 -3.06 2.86
N PHE A 61 -14.13 -1.75 2.98
CA PHE A 61 -14.65 -0.98 4.13
C PHE A 61 -16.17 -1.03 4.23
N ALA A 62 -16.86 -0.81 3.10
CA ALA A 62 -18.32 -0.85 3.04
C ALA A 62 -18.86 -2.24 3.37
N LEU A 63 -18.26 -3.30 2.80
CA LEU A 63 -18.67 -4.67 3.05
C LEU A 63 -18.47 -5.05 4.53
N VAL A 64 -17.34 -4.68 5.12
CA VAL A 64 -17.07 -4.96 6.53
C VAL A 64 -18.06 -4.24 7.44
N TYR A 65 -18.36 -2.97 7.20
CA TYR A 65 -19.38 -2.28 8.00
C TYR A 65 -20.77 -2.92 7.85
N LEU A 66 -21.16 -3.22 6.62
CA LEU A 66 -22.44 -3.84 6.30
C LEU A 66 -22.62 -5.18 7.03
N VAL A 67 -21.57 -5.99 7.11
CA VAL A 67 -21.59 -7.32 7.72
C VAL A 67 -21.36 -7.27 9.23
N ALA A 68 -20.43 -6.45 9.73
CA ALA A 68 -19.91 -6.54 11.09
C ALA A 68 -20.48 -5.51 12.07
N ALA A 69 -21.13 -4.42 11.62
CA ALA A 69 -21.67 -3.43 12.54
C ALA A 69 -22.82 -4.01 13.41
N PRO A 70 -22.89 -3.73 14.71
CA PRO A 70 -23.94 -4.24 15.62
C PRO A 70 -25.26 -3.43 15.52
N ALA A 71 -25.78 -3.22 14.31
CA ALA A 71 -27.04 -2.50 14.04
C ALA A 71 -28.01 -3.29 13.15
N SER A 72 -29.26 -2.86 12.98
CA SER A 72 -30.15 -3.45 11.96
C SER A 72 -29.64 -3.17 10.54
N LEU A 73 -29.98 -4.02 9.56
CA LEU A 73 -29.54 -3.84 8.17
C LEU A 73 -29.93 -2.47 7.62
N ARG A 74 -31.18 -2.03 7.86
CA ARG A 74 -31.68 -0.70 7.46
C ARG A 74 -30.80 0.43 8.02
N ARG A 75 -30.40 0.35 9.29
CA ARG A 75 -29.54 1.35 9.91
C ARG A 75 -28.15 1.35 9.27
N ARG A 76 -27.57 0.18 9.01
CA ARG A 76 -26.25 0.08 8.33
C ARG A 76 -26.28 0.68 6.94
N LEU A 77 -27.33 0.42 6.18
CA LEU A 77 -27.52 0.99 4.84
C LEU A 77 -27.61 2.51 4.91
N GLY A 78 -28.43 3.06 5.81
CA GLY A 78 -28.51 4.53 6.00
C GLY A 78 -27.18 5.15 6.44
N GLN A 79 -26.44 4.48 7.31
CA GLN A 79 -25.11 4.92 7.74
C GLN A 79 -24.10 4.91 6.58
N LEU A 80 -24.10 3.86 5.76
CA LEU A 80 -23.28 3.77 4.56
C LEU A 80 -23.65 4.84 3.53
N THR A 81 -24.93 5.17 3.38
CA THR A 81 -25.38 6.29 2.54
C THR A 81 -24.81 7.60 3.05
N LEU A 82 -24.90 7.89 4.37
CA LEU A 82 -24.32 9.10 4.95
C LEU A 82 -22.80 9.17 4.78
N ALA A 83 -22.10 8.05 4.95
CA ALA A 83 -20.66 7.98 4.72
C ALA A 83 -20.30 8.17 3.24
N GLY A 84 -21.09 7.61 2.32
CA GLY A 84 -20.95 7.83 0.88
C GLY A 84 -21.15 9.29 0.51
N LEU A 85 -22.16 9.97 1.06
CA LEU A 85 -22.34 11.41 0.90
C LEU A 85 -21.13 12.19 1.43
N ALA A 86 -20.57 11.78 2.56
CA ALA A 86 -19.36 12.40 3.09
C ALA A 86 -18.16 12.25 2.15
N VAL A 87 -17.96 11.06 1.55
CA VAL A 87 -16.94 10.84 0.50
C VAL A 87 -17.19 11.78 -0.68
N LEU A 88 -18.42 11.86 -1.19
CA LEU A 88 -18.75 12.70 -2.34
C LEU A 88 -18.49 14.19 -2.08
N VAL A 89 -18.88 14.69 -0.92
CA VAL A 89 -18.68 16.09 -0.55
C VAL A 89 -17.19 16.40 -0.38
N SER A 90 -16.44 15.57 0.35
CA SER A 90 -15.02 15.84 0.59
C SER A 90 -14.14 15.60 -0.64
N ALA A 91 -14.54 14.69 -1.55
CA ALA A 91 -13.84 14.45 -2.82
C ALA A 91 -14.23 15.44 -3.93
N GLY A 92 -15.48 15.90 -3.95
CA GLY A 92 -16.10 16.53 -5.11
C GLY A 92 -16.05 18.06 -5.13
N TRP A 93 -15.82 18.73 -4.01
CA TRP A 93 -15.89 20.20 -3.94
C TRP A 93 -14.88 20.89 -4.86
N TRP A 94 -13.62 20.43 -4.88
CA TRP A 94 -12.58 21.03 -5.73
C TRP A 94 -12.81 20.71 -7.23
N PRO A 95 -13.06 19.45 -7.63
CA PRO A 95 -13.44 19.14 -9.01
C PRO A 95 -14.65 19.95 -9.49
N ALA A 96 -15.66 20.17 -8.64
CA ALA A 96 -16.85 20.95 -8.97
C ALA A 96 -16.51 22.43 -9.23
N ILE A 97 -15.68 23.05 -8.38
CA ILE A 97 -15.23 24.43 -8.60
C ILE A 97 -14.44 24.55 -9.91
N VAL A 98 -13.51 23.62 -10.16
CA VAL A 98 -12.70 23.64 -11.38
C VAL A 98 -13.55 23.44 -12.62
N ALA A 99 -14.53 22.54 -12.58
CA ALA A 99 -15.45 22.32 -13.70
C ALA A 99 -16.37 23.52 -13.97
N ALA A 100 -16.68 24.32 -12.94
CA ALA A 100 -17.51 25.52 -13.08
C ALA A 100 -16.75 26.73 -13.66
N ILE A 101 -15.42 26.76 -13.55
CA ILE A 101 -14.61 27.86 -14.09
C ILE A 101 -14.31 27.58 -15.57
N PRO A 102 -14.58 28.52 -16.50
CA PRO A 102 -14.27 28.39 -17.92
C PRO A 102 -12.81 27.98 -18.17
N ALA A 103 -12.60 27.11 -19.16
CA ALA A 103 -11.29 26.48 -19.40
C ALA A 103 -10.18 27.47 -19.80
N ASP A 104 -10.56 28.59 -20.44
CA ASP A 104 -9.70 29.72 -20.80
C ASP A 104 -9.36 30.63 -19.61
N SER A 105 -10.10 30.50 -18.51
CA SER A 105 -9.99 31.32 -17.30
C SER A 105 -9.27 30.61 -16.14
N ARG A 106 -8.70 29.42 -16.37
CA ARG A 106 -7.99 28.63 -15.36
C ARG A 106 -6.72 27.98 -15.91
N PRO A 107 -5.74 27.64 -15.04
CA PRO A 107 -4.59 26.83 -15.44
C PRO A 107 -5.02 25.48 -16.02
N TYR A 108 -4.21 24.96 -16.94
CA TYR A 108 -4.41 23.65 -17.54
C TYR A 108 -4.33 22.54 -16.49
N ILE A 109 -5.23 21.55 -16.57
CA ILE A 109 -5.32 20.44 -15.62
C ILE A 109 -4.31 19.34 -15.99
N GLY A 110 -3.05 19.58 -15.67
CA GLY A 110 -1.99 18.57 -15.58
C GLY A 110 -2.01 17.49 -16.68
N GLY A 111 -2.04 16.21 -16.30
CA GLY A 111 -2.00 15.06 -17.22
C GLY A 111 -3.32 14.74 -17.93
N SER A 112 -4.31 15.63 -17.90
CA SER A 112 -5.55 15.45 -18.67
C SER A 112 -5.33 15.65 -20.17
N GLN A 113 -6.15 15.03 -20.99
CA GLN A 113 -6.11 15.19 -22.46
C GLN A 113 -6.97 16.36 -22.95
N ASP A 114 -7.97 16.76 -22.17
CA ASP A 114 -9.03 17.68 -22.56
C ASP A 114 -9.23 18.82 -21.52
N ASN A 115 -8.21 19.10 -20.69
CA ASN A 115 -8.27 20.09 -19.61
C ASN A 115 -9.37 19.82 -18.55
N SER A 116 -9.70 18.55 -18.33
CA SER A 116 -10.77 18.10 -17.42
C SER A 116 -10.23 17.37 -16.18
N VAL A 117 -10.71 17.78 -15.01
CA VAL A 117 -10.41 17.07 -13.75
C VAL A 117 -11.09 15.71 -13.70
N LEU A 118 -12.29 15.59 -14.27
CA LEU A 118 -13.03 14.32 -14.26
C LEU A 118 -12.37 13.31 -15.19
N GLU A 119 -11.89 13.73 -16.36
CA GLU A 119 -11.10 12.88 -17.26
C GLU A 119 -9.79 12.47 -16.59
N LEU A 120 -9.07 13.42 -15.97
CA LEU A 120 -7.86 13.12 -15.20
C LEU A 120 -8.11 12.10 -14.08
N ALA A 121 -9.22 12.21 -13.36
CA ALA A 121 -9.51 11.38 -12.20
C ALA A 121 -10.05 10.00 -12.58
N LEU A 122 -11.02 9.94 -13.51
CA LEU A 122 -11.73 8.72 -13.90
C LEU A 122 -11.05 7.97 -15.05
N GLY A 123 -10.40 8.70 -15.96
CA GLY A 123 -9.60 8.16 -17.06
C GLY A 123 -8.17 7.90 -16.61
N TYR A 124 -7.29 8.90 -16.81
CA TYR A 124 -5.83 8.76 -16.65
C TYR A 124 -5.36 8.23 -15.28
N ASN A 125 -5.91 8.73 -14.15
CA ASN A 125 -5.58 8.21 -12.81
C ASN A 125 -6.51 7.07 -12.35
N GLY A 126 -7.35 6.59 -13.24
CA GLY A 126 -8.53 5.80 -12.92
C GLY A 126 -8.61 4.50 -13.68
N LEU A 127 -9.69 4.36 -14.46
CA LEU A 127 -10.00 3.17 -15.23
C LEU A 127 -8.93 2.85 -16.26
N GLY A 128 -8.30 3.87 -16.86
CA GLY A 128 -7.19 3.70 -17.81
C GLY A 128 -6.05 2.86 -17.22
N ARG A 129 -5.73 3.05 -15.93
CA ARG A 129 -4.72 2.24 -15.23
C ARG A 129 -5.12 0.78 -15.07
N LEU A 130 -6.41 0.50 -14.97
CA LEU A 130 -6.89 -0.87 -14.77
C LEU A 130 -6.83 -1.69 -16.06
N ASN A 131 -7.30 -1.14 -17.18
CA ASN A 131 -7.39 -1.82 -18.47
C ASN A 131 -6.19 -1.59 -19.40
N GLY A 132 -5.34 -0.61 -19.10
CA GLY A 132 -4.18 -0.27 -19.94
C GLY A 132 -4.50 0.64 -21.14
N ASP A 133 -5.76 1.08 -21.29
CA ASP A 133 -6.19 1.97 -22.38
C ASP A 133 -5.92 3.45 -22.02
N GLU A 134 -4.66 3.76 -21.74
CA GLU A 134 -4.25 5.10 -21.29
C GLU A 134 -3.86 5.99 -22.47
N ALA A 135 -4.61 7.07 -22.70
CA ALA A 135 -4.21 8.12 -23.63
C ALA A 135 -3.07 8.96 -23.03
N GLY A 136 -1.99 9.18 -23.79
CA GLY A 136 -0.87 10.04 -23.39
C GLY A 136 0.08 9.46 -22.33
N GLY A 137 0.01 8.16 -22.04
CA GLY A 137 0.87 7.51 -21.05
C GLY A 137 2.34 7.56 -21.43
N LEU A 138 3.20 8.01 -20.51
CA LEU A 138 4.66 7.95 -20.60
C LEU A 138 5.15 6.49 -20.45
N GLY A 139 4.80 5.63 -21.40
CA GLY A 139 5.50 4.39 -21.73
C GLY A 139 5.89 3.48 -20.57
N ASN A 140 4.94 3.05 -19.73
CA ASN A 140 5.10 1.79 -19.00
C ASN A 140 4.07 0.77 -19.49
N THR A 141 4.30 0.22 -20.68
CA THR A 141 3.49 -0.85 -21.26
C THR A 141 3.82 -2.18 -20.55
N ASN A 142 2.94 -2.61 -19.65
CA ASN A 142 2.89 -3.96 -19.10
C ASN A 142 4.22 -4.54 -18.57
N GLN A 143 4.72 -3.98 -17.47
CA GLN A 143 5.58 -4.74 -16.57
C GLN A 143 4.74 -5.80 -15.85
N GLN A 144 4.75 -7.02 -16.42
CA GLN A 144 4.36 -8.30 -15.81
C GLN A 144 3.12 -8.23 -14.89
N ALA A 145 1.97 -7.79 -15.43
CA ALA A 145 0.70 -7.94 -14.71
C ALA A 145 0.47 -9.40 -14.36
N GLY A 146 0.14 -9.66 -13.10
CA GLY A 146 -0.03 -11.01 -12.62
C GLY A 146 -0.11 -11.09 -11.10
N LEU A 147 -0.66 -12.20 -10.62
CA LEU A 147 -0.88 -12.44 -9.18
C LEU A 147 0.41 -12.32 -8.36
N LEU A 148 1.57 -12.60 -8.96
CA LEU A 148 2.88 -12.59 -8.32
C LEU A 148 3.66 -11.28 -8.49
N ARG A 149 3.09 -10.24 -9.13
CA ARG A 149 3.78 -8.95 -9.34
C ARG A 149 4.33 -8.36 -8.03
N LEU A 150 3.57 -8.39 -6.94
CA LEU A 150 4.05 -7.90 -5.63
C LEU A 150 5.30 -8.64 -5.11
N PHE A 151 5.66 -9.79 -5.67
CA PHE A 151 6.80 -10.62 -5.28
C PHE A 151 7.93 -10.63 -6.32
N ASP A 152 7.78 -9.93 -7.44
CA ASP A 152 8.78 -9.89 -8.51
C ASP A 152 10.03 -9.06 -8.14
N THR A 153 10.96 -8.92 -9.07
CA THR A 153 12.25 -8.23 -8.85
C THR A 153 12.14 -6.71 -8.77
N GLU A 154 11.04 -6.11 -9.23
CA GLU A 154 10.84 -4.67 -9.21
C GLU A 154 10.10 -4.23 -7.94
N VAL A 155 9.00 -4.91 -7.63
CA VAL A 155 8.07 -4.54 -6.56
C VAL A 155 8.41 -5.24 -5.25
N GLY A 156 8.99 -6.44 -5.32
CA GLY A 156 9.23 -7.30 -4.16
C GLY A 156 9.92 -6.58 -3.01
N GLY A 157 11.04 -5.92 -3.27
CA GLY A 157 11.79 -5.18 -2.22
C GLY A 157 11.19 -3.85 -1.82
N GLN A 158 10.15 -3.37 -2.50
CA GLN A 158 9.44 -2.15 -2.09
C GLN A 158 8.43 -2.43 -0.98
N ILE A 159 7.77 -3.59 -0.98
CA ILE A 159 6.65 -3.85 -0.05
C ILE A 159 6.56 -5.27 0.52
N SER A 160 7.10 -6.28 -0.16
CA SER A 160 6.73 -7.68 0.12
C SER A 160 7.47 -8.31 1.30
N TRP A 161 8.42 -7.62 1.93
CA TRP A 161 9.22 -8.12 3.06
C TRP A 161 8.40 -8.84 4.13
N LEU A 162 7.29 -8.23 4.55
CA LEU A 162 6.40 -8.77 5.58
C LEU A 162 5.05 -9.23 5.02
N LEU A 163 4.88 -9.20 3.68
CA LEU A 163 3.63 -9.58 3.04
C LEU A 163 3.29 -11.07 3.24
N PRO A 164 4.23 -12.03 3.11
CA PRO A 164 3.97 -13.42 3.47
C PRO A 164 3.49 -13.57 4.93
N ALA A 165 4.13 -12.87 5.87
CA ALA A 165 3.72 -12.89 7.27
C ALA A 165 2.29 -12.38 7.43
N ALA A 166 1.96 -11.23 6.84
CA ALA A 166 0.63 -10.64 6.92
C ALA A 166 -0.46 -11.60 6.41
N LEU A 167 -0.20 -12.31 5.30
CA LEU A 167 -1.14 -13.29 4.73
C LEU A 167 -1.32 -14.51 5.63
N ILE A 168 -0.22 -15.11 6.12
CA ILE A 168 -0.28 -16.25 7.06
C ILE A 168 -1.04 -15.86 8.32
N LEU A 169 -0.73 -14.70 8.88
CA LEU A 169 -1.30 -14.19 10.13
C LEU A 169 -2.76 -13.76 9.98
N LEU A 170 -3.15 -13.24 8.81
CA LEU A 170 -4.55 -12.99 8.48
C LEU A 170 -5.36 -14.30 8.46
N VAL A 171 -4.88 -15.33 7.73
CA VAL A 171 -5.56 -16.62 7.66
C VAL A 171 -5.63 -17.28 9.04
N ALA A 172 -4.53 -17.28 9.79
CA ALA A 172 -4.49 -17.84 11.14
C ALA A 172 -5.42 -17.09 12.11
N GLY A 173 -5.41 -15.75 12.07
CA GLY A 173 -6.29 -14.91 12.90
C GLY A 173 -7.76 -15.16 12.60
N LEU A 174 -8.14 -15.19 11.31
CA LEU A 174 -9.52 -15.49 10.89
C LEU A 174 -9.93 -16.92 11.29
N TRP A 175 -9.03 -17.89 11.17
CA TRP A 175 -9.28 -19.26 11.61
C TRP A 175 -9.49 -19.35 13.12
N LEU A 176 -8.68 -18.65 13.91
CA LEU A 176 -8.81 -18.59 15.37
C LEU A 176 -10.13 -17.94 15.79
N LEU A 177 -10.55 -16.89 15.09
CA LEU A 177 -11.76 -16.13 15.38
C LEU A 177 -12.98 -16.61 14.57
N ARG A 178 -12.91 -17.76 13.88
CA ARG A 178 -13.99 -18.23 12.99
C ARG A 178 -15.33 -18.45 13.70
N ARG A 179 -15.27 -18.80 14.99
CA ARG A 179 -16.44 -19.00 15.87
C ARG A 179 -16.87 -17.74 16.62
N ALA A 180 -16.06 -16.67 16.59
CA ALA A 180 -16.46 -15.40 17.16
C ALA A 180 -17.62 -14.80 16.35
N PRO A 181 -18.59 -14.11 16.98
CA PRO A 181 -19.69 -13.50 16.25
C PRO A 181 -19.15 -12.51 15.20
N ARG A 182 -19.91 -12.27 14.14
CA ARG A 182 -19.53 -11.30 13.08
C ARG A 182 -19.32 -9.87 13.59
N THR A 183 -19.83 -9.55 14.78
CA THR A 183 -19.70 -8.25 15.45
C THR A 183 -18.49 -8.18 16.37
N ASP A 184 -17.73 -9.26 16.52
CA ASP A 184 -16.50 -9.29 17.32
C ASP A 184 -15.48 -8.27 16.77
N PRO A 185 -14.94 -7.38 17.63
CA PRO A 185 -14.09 -6.28 17.17
C PRO A 185 -12.75 -6.77 16.61
N ALA A 186 -12.17 -7.84 17.16
CA ALA A 186 -10.91 -8.39 16.66
C ALA A 186 -11.11 -9.03 15.28
N ARG A 187 -12.19 -9.78 15.09
CA ARG A 187 -12.57 -10.35 13.79
C ARG A 187 -12.86 -9.28 12.76
N ALA A 188 -13.62 -8.25 13.14
CA ALA A 188 -13.92 -7.13 12.27
C ALA A 188 -12.66 -6.35 11.87
N ALA A 189 -11.73 -6.11 12.81
CA ALA A 189 -10.45 -5.47 12.51
C ALA A 189 -9.63 -6.30 11.49
N LEU A 190 -9.54 -7.62 11.65
CA LEU A 190 -8.90 -8.47 10.63
C LEU A 190 -9.56 -8.34 9.26
N TRP A 191 -10.89 -8.21 9.20
CA TRP A 191 -11.58 -7.97 7.93
C TRP A 191 -11.31 -6.58 7.35
N VAL A 192 -11.24 -5.51 8.17
CA VAL A 192 -10.92 -4.16 7.69
C VAL A 192 -9.52 -4.13 7.05
N TRP A 193 -8.51 -4.57 7.80
CA TRP A 193 -7.13 -4.52 7.36
C TRP A 193 -6.83 -5.56 6.28
N GLY A 194 -7.42 -6.76 6.39
CA GLY A 194 -7.33 -7.80 5.37
C GLY A 194 -8.04 -7.43 4.07
N GLY A 195 -9.22 -6.83 4.15
CA GLY A 195 -9.96 -6.35 2.98
C GLY A 195 -9.19 -5.26 2.24
N TRP A 196 -8.60 -4.30 2.95
CA TRP A 196 -7.67 -3.34 2.36
C TRP A 196 -6.49 -4.05 1.69
N LEU A 197 -5.76 -4.90 2.42
CA LEU A 197 -4.58 -5.61 1.86
C LEU A 197 -4.92 -6.34 0.57
N LEU A 198 -5.98 -7.15 0.58
CA LEU A 198 -6.32 -8.05 -0.51
C LEU A 198 -6.86 -7.29 -1.72
N VAL A 199 -7.76 -6.33 -1.53
CA VAL A 199 -8.34 -5.56 -2.64
C VAL A 199 -7.27 -4.70 -3.31
N THR A 200 -6.53 -3.90 -2.53
CA THR A 200 -5.48 -3.05 -3.08
C THR A 200 -4.35 -3.87 -3.66
N GLY A 201 -3.94 -4.96 -2.99
CA GLY A 201 -2.89 -5.86 -3.48
C GLY A 201 -3.26 -6.53 -4.79
N LEU A 202 -4.51 -7.01 -4.92
CA LEU A 202 -4.99 -7.63 -6.16
C LEU A 202 -5.04 -6.62 -7.32
N ILE A 203 -5.53 -5.41 -7.06
CA ILE A 203 -5.60 -4.36 -8.09
C ILE A 203 -4.19 -3.97 -8.53
N PHE A 204 -3.26 -3.72 -7.60
CA PHE A 204 -1.86 -3.45 -7.95
C PHE A 204 -1.19 -4.60 -8.69
N SER A 205 -1.56 -5.86 -8.39
CA SER A 205 -1.05 -7.02 -9.11
C SER A 205 -1.61 -7.15 -10.54
N LEU A 206 -2.87 -6.78 -10.77
CA LEU A 206 -3.58 -7.07 -12.03
C LEU A 206 -3.74 -5.88 -12.97
N MET A 207 -3.62 -4.65 -12.48
CA MET A 207 -3.79 -3.45 -13.30
C MET A 207 -2.74 -3.38 -14.43
N GLN A 208 -3.17 -3.00 -15.63
CA GLN A 208 -2.38 -3.16 -16.86
C GLN A 208 -1.74 -1.86 -17.39
N GLY A 209 -2.21 -0.71 -16.93
CA GLY A 209 -1.66 0.59 -17.29
C GLY A 209 -0.45 0.99 -16.44
N ILE A 210 -0.17 2.31 -16.37
CA ILE A 210 0.96 2.87 -15.64
C ILE A 210 0.90 2.44 -14.17
N PHE A 211 1.93 1.68 -13.81
CA PHE A 211 2.23 1.28 -12.44
C PHE A 211 3.62 1.77 -12.06
N HIS A 212 3.75 2.29 -10.85
CA HIS A 212 5.05 2.54 -10.25
C HIS A 212 5.14 1.82 -8.92
N ALA A 213 6.29 1.18 -8.67
CA ALA A 213 6.48 0.36 -7.49
C ALA A 213 6.23 1.13 -6.16
N TYR A 214 6.45 2.44 -6.13
CA TYR A 214 6.20 3.26 -4.94
C TYR A 214 4.70 3.35 -4.55
N TYR A 215 3.75 3.10 -5.46
CA TYR A 215 2.31 3.04 -5.13
C TYR A 215 2.01 1.99 -4.05
N THR A 216 2.83 0.94 -3.99
CA THR A 216 2.67 -0.15 -3.01
C THR A 216 2.86 0.27 -1.56
N VAL A 217 3.34 1.49 -1.29
CA VAL A 217 3.33 2.06 0.06
C VAL A 217 1.92 2.05 0.68
N ALA A 218 0.86 2.09 -0.15
CA ALA A 218 -0.53 1.96 0.29
C ALA A 218 -0.84 0.63 0.99
N LEU A 219 -0.02 -0.41 0.83
CA LEU A 219 -0.15 -1.69 1.52
C LEU A 219 0.61 -1.73 2.87
N ALA A 220 1.45 -0.74 3.17
CA ALA A 220 2.26 -0.77 4.39
C ALA A 220 1.41 -0.75 5.68
N PRO A 221 0.37 0.10 5.82
CA PRO A 221 -0.50 0.06 7.00
C PRO A 221 -1.20 -1.29 7.23
N PRO A 222 -1.91 -1.90 6.24
CA PRO A 222 -2.56 -3.18 6.49
C PRO A 222 -1.56 -4.32 6.72
N VAL A 223 -0.39 -4.33 6.09
CA VAL A 223 0.68 -5.30 6.41
C VAL A 223 1.09 -5.17 7.88
N ALA A 224 1.40 -3.96 8.35
CA ALA A 224 1.80 -3.74 9.73
C ALA A 224 0.71 -4.13 10.73
N ALA A 225 -0.54 -3.75 10.47
CA ALA A 225 -1.68 -4.06 11.33
C ALA A 225 -1.93 -5.57 11.43
N LEU A 226 -1.92 -6.29 10.30
CA LEU A 226 -2.14 -7.74 10.28
C LEU A 226 -1.01 -8.52 10.94
N VAL A 227 0.24 -8.11 10.72
CA VAL A 227 1.39 -8.72 11.40
C VAL A 227 1.28 -8.52 12.91
N GLY A 228 1.01 -7.31 13.37
CA GLY A 228 0.88 -7.01 14.80
C GLY A 228 -0.28 -7.76 15.46
N MET A 229 -1.49 -7.64 14.91
CA MET A 229 -2.69 -8.27 15.47
C MET A 229 -2.61 -9.80 15.42
N GLY A 230 -2.22 -10.38 14.28
CA GLY A 230 -2.18 -11.83 14.13
C GLY A 230 -1.10 -12.47 15.00
N ALA A 231 0.08 -11.84 15.12
CA ALA A 231 1.11 -12.29 16.04
C ALA A 231 0.63 -12.22 17.50
N ALA A 232 -0.07 -11.15 17.90
CA ALA A 232 -0.64 -11.02 19.24
C ALA A 232 -1.69 -12.12 19.53
N LEU A 233 -2.60 -12.40 18.59
CA LEU A 233 -3.60 -13.46 18.73
C LEU A 233 -2.98 -14.85 18.92
N LEU A 234 -1.89 -15.14 18.22
CA LEU A 234 -1.15 -16.39 18.38
C LEU A 234 -0.34 -16.41 19.68
N TRP A 235 0.25 -15.29 20.07
CA TRP A 235 1.01 -15.13 21.31
C TRP A 235 0.17 -15.40 22.56
N GLU A 236 -1.07 -14.92 22.60
CA GLU A 236 -2.02 -15.23 23.67
C GLU A 236 -2.27 -16.74 23.79
N ARG A 237 -2.22 -17.44 22.65
CA ARG A 237 -2.47 -18.87 22.53
C ARG A 237 -1.18 -19.69 22.43
N ARG A 238 -0.02 -19.10 22.78
CA ARG A 238 1.32 -19.71 22.67
C ARG A 238 1.52 -21.04 23.39
N ARG A 239 0.58 -21.51 24.21
CA ARG A 239 0.64 -22.88 24.80
C ARG A 239 0.04 -23.94 23.87
N ARG A 240 -0.75 -23.55 22.86
CA ARG A 240 -1.34 -24.46 21.86
C ARG A 240 -0.32 -24.80 20.78
N PRO A 241 -0.17 -26.09 20.39
CA PRO A 241 0.77 -26.50 19.35
C PRO A 241 0.56 -25.73 18.05
N ALA A 242 -0.69 -25.66 17.57
CA ALA A 242 -1.03 -24.97 16.33
C ALA A 242 -0.54 -23.51 16.33
N ALA A 243 -0.74 -22.76 17.44
CA ALA A 243 -0.34 -21.36 17.50
C ALA A 243 1.18 -21.17 17.40
N VAL A 244 1.95 -22.01 18.11
CA VAL A 244 3.42 -21.95 18.09
C VAL A 244 3.99 -22.42 16.77
N VAL A 245 3.43 -23.47 16.18
CA VAL A 245 3.81 -23.93 14.84
C VAL A 245 3.54 -22.84 13.81
N THR A 246 2.39 -22.16 13.87
CA THR A 246 2.11 -21.03 12.98
C THR A 246 3.08 -19.86 13.20
N LEU A 247 3.41 -19.50 14.45
CA LEU A 247 4.40 -18.46 14.73
C LEU A 247 5.78 -18.82 14.17
N ALA A 248 6.26 -20.03 14.45
CA ALA A 248 7.54 -20.53 13.96
C ALA A 248 7.57 -20.57 12.42
N ALA A 249 6.53 -21.08 11.78
CA ALA A 249 6.40 -21.11 10.33
C ALA A 249 6.38 -19.69 9.72
N THR A 250 5.68 -18.75 10.36
CA THR A 250 5.65 -17.34 9.95
C THR A 250 7.07 -16.75 9.96
N VAL A 251 7.84 -16.99 11.02
CA VAL A 251 9.24 -16.53 11.13
C VAL A 251 10.10 -17.15 10.02
N VAL A 252 10.02 -18.47 9.82
CA VAL A 252 10.81 -19.17 8.80
C VAL A 252 10.51 -18.65 7.40
N VAL A 253 9.22 -18.56 7.03
CA VAL A 253 8.80 -18.08 5.70
C VAL A 253 9.24 -16.64 5.48
N THR A 254 9.11 -15.78 6.49
CA THR A 254 9.49 -14.37 6.38
C THR A 254 11.00 -14.20 6.28
N ALA A 255 11.78 -14.93 7.07
CA ALA A 255 13.23 -14.88 7.03
C ALA A 255 13.80 -15.46 5.73
N TRP A 256 13.22 -16.56 5.23
CA TRP A 256 13.53 -17.10 3.92
C TRP A 256 13.19 -16.10 2.80
N TRP A 257 12.00 -15.49 2.84
CA TRP A 257 11.63 -14.49 1.84
C TRP A 257 12.52 -13.25 1.87
N ALA A 258 12.88 -12.77 3.07
CA ALA A 258 13.84 -11.69 3.24
C ALA A 258 15.22 -12.05 2.65
N SER A 259 15.67 -13.31 2.79
CA SER A 259 16.89 -13.81 2.13
C SER A 259 16.78 -13.71 0.61
N VAL A 260 15.67 -14.17 0.03
CA VAL A 260 15.40 -14.07 -1.42
C VAL A 260 15.46 -12.61 -1.89
N LEU A 261 14.83 -11.68 -1.17
CA LEU A 261 14.85 -10.27 -1.51
C LEU A 261 16.26 -9.67 -1.40
N LEU A 262 17.01 -10.00 -0.35
CA LEU A 262 18.39 -9.55 -0.18
C LEU A 262 19.30 -10.07 -1.30
N SER A 263 19.16 -11.34 -1.69
CA SER A 263 19.94 -11.95 -2.76
C SER A 263 19.68 -11.34 -4.15
N ARG A 264 18.56 -10.64 -4.35
CA ARG A 264 18.28 -9.92 -5.61
C ARG A 264 19.11 -8.64 -5.76
N ALA A 265 19.58 -8.05 -4.66
CA ALA A 265 20.50 -6.92 -4.69
C ALA A 265 21.95 -7.44 -4.77
N SER A 266 22.41 -7.75 -5.99
CA SER A 266 23.69 -8.42 -6.23
C SER A 266 24.86 -7.69 -5.53
N GLY A 267 25.57 -8.39 -4.64
CA GLY A 267 26.73 -7.86 -3.92
C GLY A 267 26.41 -6.97 -2.72
N TRP A 268 25.14 -6.64 -2.47
CA TRP A 268 24.76 -5.78 -1.35
C TRP A 268 24.45 -6.61 -0.09
N LEU A 269 25.34 -6.50 0.91
CA LEU A 269 25.26 -7.21 2.19
C LEU A 269 25.00 -8.74 2.07
N PRO A 270 25.83 -9.50 1.32
CA PRO A 270 25.61 -10.93 1.08
C PRO A 270 25.58 -11.77 2.37
N TRP A 271 26.33 -11.35 3.40
CA TRP A 271 26.31 -12.01 4.71
C TRP A 271 24.93 -11.91 5.37
N LEU A 272 24.18 -10.83 5.15
CA LEU A 272 22.86 -10.62 5.75
C LEU A 272 21.84 -11.59 5.14
N ALA A 273 21.94 -11.85 3.83
CA ALA A 273 21.11 -12.83 3.13
C ALA A 273 21.27 -14.25 3.72
N LEU A 274 22.42 -14.57 4.30
CA LEU A 274 22.69 -15.84 5.00
C LEU A 274 22.32 -15.78 6.50
N ALA A 275 22.63 -14.67 7.16
CA ALA A 275 22.40 -14.51 8.60
C ALA A 275 20.91 -14.47 8.96
N VAL A 276 20.08 -13.80 8.16
CA VAL A 276 18.63 -13.68 8.38
C VAL A 276 17.92 -15.03 8.45
N PRO A 277 18.01 -15.91 7.43
CA PRO A 277 17.34 -17.20 7.48
C PRO A 277 17.93 -18.12 8.57
N ALA A 278 19.24 -18.06 8.83
CA ALA A 278 19.86 -18.82 9.91
C ALA A 278 19.32 -18.39 11.29
N ALA A 279 19.31 -17.09 11.59
CA ALA A 279 18.75 -16.55 12.82
C ALA A 279 17.25 -16.84 12.95
N GLY A 280 16.50 -16.72 11.84
CA GLY A 280 15.09 -17.07 11.77
C GLY A 280 14.82 -18.55 12.08
N ALA A 281 15.64 -19.46 11.55
CA ALA A 281 15.54 -20.89 11.82
C ALA A 281 15.83 -21.22 13.30
N VAL A 282 16.90 -20.64 13.86
CA VAL A 282 17.22 -20.81 15.29
C VAL A 282 16.09 -20.28 16.17
N ALA A 283 15.57 -19.09 15.87
CA ALA A 283 14.44 -18.52 16.61
C ALA A 283 13.17 -19.38 16.49
N ALA A 284 12.88 -19.94 15.32
CA ALA A 284 11.74 -20.82 15.10
C ALA A 284 11.86 -22.12 15.92
N VAL A 285 13.03 -22.75 15.95
CA VAL A 285 13.30 -23.92 16.79
C VAL A 285 13.14 -23.56 18.28
N ALA A 286 13.66 -22.41 18.71
CA ALA A 286 13.52 -21.94 20.08
C ALA A 286 12.05 -21.66 20.44
N ILE A 287 11.26 -21.06 19.56
CA ILE A 287 9.81 -20.84 19.74
C ILE A 287 9.08 -22.18 19.95
N LEU A 288 9.41 -23.20 19.15
CA LEU A 288 8.82 -24.54 19.27
C LEU A 288 9.22 -25.22 20.58
N ALA A 289 10.51 -25.22 20.92
CA ALA A 289 11.06 -25.88 22.10
C ALA A 289 10.61 -25.21 23.42
N LEU A 290 10.53 -23.88 23.43
CA LEU A 290 10.23 -23.10 24.63
C LEU A 290 8.74 -22.85 24.86
N ARG A 291 7.85 -23.49 24.10
CA ARG A 291 6.38 -23.39 24.23
C ARG A 291 5.87 -23.51 25.67
N ARG A 292 6.48 -24.41 26.46
CA ARG A 292 6.10 -24.69 27.86
C ARG A 292 7.04 -24.00 28.87
N ALA A 293 8.05 -23.27 28.41
CA ALA A 293 9.00 -22.59 29.28
C ALA A 293 8.39 -21.32 29.91
N ARG A 294 9.18 -20.65 30.78
CA ARG A 294 8.82 -19.36 31.36
C ARG A 294 8.56 -18.34 30.24
N VAL A 295 7.56 -17.48 30.42
CA VAL A 295 7.15 -16.50 29.40
C VAL A 295 8.29 -15.60 28.94
N ARG A 296 9.24 -15.26 29.83
CA ARG A 296 10.43 -14.47 29.49
C ARG A 296 11.32 -15.17 28.46
N LEU A 297 11.55 -16.48 28.60
CA LEU A 297 12.37 -17.25 27.65
C LEU A 297 11.69 -17.35 26.28
N PHE A 298 10.38 -17.62 26.28
CA PHE A 298 9.60 -17.64 25.04
C PHE A 298 9.57 -16.24 24.37
N ALA A 299 9.48 -15.17 25.16
CA ALA A 299 9.56 -13.79 24.67
C ALA A 299 10.90 -13.50 24.02
N THR A 300 12.01 -13.92 24.63
CA THR A 300 13.34 -13.78 24.04
C THR A 300 13.44 -14.48 22.68
N ALA A 301 12.92 -15.71 22.54
CA ALA A 301 12.89 -16.41 21.27
C ALA A 301 12.01 -15.71 20.21
N ALA A 302 10.84 -15.22 20.61
CA ALA A 302 9.94 -14.47 19.71
C ALA A 302 10.55 -13.14 19.27
N VAL A 303 11.20 -12.40 20.18
CA VAL A 303 11.91 -11.15 19.87
C VAL A 303 13.09 -11.42 18.93
N ALA A 304 13.86 -12.49 19.16
CA ALA A 304 14.93 -12.89 18.24
C ALA A 304 14.40 -13.18 16.83
N GLY A 305 13.26 -13.89 16.72
CA GLY A 305 12.58 -14.13 15.44
C GLY A 305 12.10 -12.85 14.77
N LEU A 306 11.54 -11.91 15.54
CA LEU A 306 11.12 -10.60 15.04
C LEU A 306 12.31 -9.79 14.52
N VAL A 307 13.42 -9.76 15.27
CA VAL A 307 14.66 -9.08 14.86
C VAL A 307 15.20 -9.67 13.57
N ALA A 308 15.24 -11.01 13.44
CA ALA A 308 15.66 -11.67 12.21
C ALA A 308 14.77 -11.26 11.01
N CYS A 309 13.45 -11.27 11.17
CA CYS A 309 12.50 -10.90 10.11
C CYS A 309 12.58 -9.42 9.71
N LEU A 310 12.93 -8.54 10.64
CA LEU A 310 13.02 -7.10 10.39
C LEU A 310 14.41 -6.63 9.92
N ALA A 311 15.46 -7.44 10.07
CA ALA A 311 16.82 -7.03 9.73
C ALA A 311 16.99 -6.63 8.26
N GLY A 312 16.41 -7.41 7.33
CA GLY A 312 16.40 -7.09 5.89
C GLY A 312 15.72 -5.75 5.55
N PRO A 313 14.42 -5.57 5.86
CA PRO A 313 13.74 -4.31 5.59
C PRO A 313 14.31 -3.12 6.38
N ALA A 314 14.88 -3.35 7.57
CA ALA A 314 15.58 -2.31 8.32
C ALA A 314 16.87 -1.86 7.61
N ALA A 315 17.67 -2.79 7.08
CA ALA A 315 18.83 -2.45 6.27
C ALA A 315 18.42 -1.65 5.01
N TYR A 316 17.33 -2.05 4.33
CA TYR A 316 16.76 -1.28 3.22
C TYR A 316 16.35 0.13 3.63
N ALA A 317 15.69 0.24 4.79
CA ALA A 317 15.25 1.53 5.31
C ALA A 317 16.42 2.45 5.64
N VAL A 318 17.51 1.92 6.22
CA VAL A 318 18.73 2.67 6.52
C VAL A 318 19.41 3.16 5.23
N GLU A 319 19.62 2.27 4.26
CA GLU A 319 20.21 2.62 2.95
C GLU A 319 19.39 3.70 2.24
N THR A 320 18.08 3.48 2.14
CA THR A 320 17.15 4.45 1.54
C THR A 320 17.19 5.80 2.26
N ALA A 321 17.38 5.80 3.58
CA ALA A 321 17.46 7.03 4.37
C ALA A 321 18.79 7.76 4.22
N ALA A 322 19.87 7.04 3.89
CA ALA A 322 21.21 7.55 3.66
C ALA A 322 21.43 8.05 2.22
N THR A 323 20.67 7.53 1.26
CA THR A 323 20.78 7.92 -0.16
C THR A 323 19.84 9.08 -0.50
N PRO A 324 20.32 10.17 -1.14
CA PRO A 324 19.46 11.22 -1.67
C PRO A 324 18.60 10.74 -2.85
N HIS A 325 17.34 11.21 -2.93
CA HIS A 325 16.41 10.82 -4.00
C HIS A 325 15.86 12.06 -4.72
N THR A 326 15.85 12.02 -6.05
CA THR A 326 15.32 13.09 -6.92
C THR A 326 14.57 12.48 -8.12
N GLY A 327 13.81 13.28 -8.87
CA GLY A 327 13.07 12.83 -10.05
C GLY A 327 11.66 12.31 -9.76
N ALA A 328 10.92 11.86 -10.79
CA ALA A 328 9.50 11.54 -10.65
C ALA A 328 9.20 10.10 -10.19
N ILE A 329 10.18 9.20 -10.26
CA ILE A 329 10.01 7.76 -9.99
C ILE A 329 10.99 7.32 -8.90
N PRO A 330 10.72 7.63 -7.63
CA PRO A 330 11.55 7.23 -6.51
C PRO A 330 11.43 5.72 -6.23
N SER A 331 12.55 5.05 -5.92
CA SER A 331 12.62 3.64 -5.51
C SER A 331 13.45 3.49 -4.23
N ALA A 332 13.06 2.55 -3.35
CA ALA A 332 13.76 2.29 -2.10
C ALA A 332 14.77 1.15 -2.24
N GLY A 333 15.82 1.18 -1.43
CA GLY A 333 16.87 0.17 -1.36
C GLY A 333 18.16 0.54 -2.09
N PRO A 334 19.14 -0.38 -2.12
CA PRO A 334 20.40 -0.20 -2.84
C PRO A 334 20.20 -0.09 -4.35
N SER A 335 21.11 0.63 -5.00
CA SER A 335 21.20 0.68 -6.46
C SER A 335 21.46 -0.73 -7.04
N GLY A 336 20.63 -1.17 -7.99
CA GLY A 336 20.65 -2.53 -8.54
C GLY A 336 19.45 -3.39 -8.12
N PHE A 337 18.52 -2.85 -7.33
CA PHE A 337 17.24 -3.50 -7.09
C PHE A 337 16.30 -3.32 -8.29
N GLY A 338 16.33 -4.31 -9.18
CA GLY A 338 15.63 -4.35 -10.46
C GLY A 338 16.52 -5.09 -11.46
N GLY A 339 16.01 -6.12 -12.13
CA GLY A 339 16.80 -6.93 -13.06
C GLY A 339 17.38 -6.10 -14.23
N PRO A 340 18.14 -6.72 -15.16
CA PRO A 340 18.82 -6.03 -16.27
C PRO A 340 17.95 -5.18 -17.23
N GLY A 341 16.63 -5.05 -16.99
CA GLY A 341 15.71 -4.18 -17.72
C GLY A 341 15.06 -3.08 -16.87
N GLY A 342 15.42 -2.94 -15.59
CA GLY A 342 15.04 -1.78 -14.81
C GLY A 342 15.81 -0.58 -15.34
N PHE A 343 15.15 0.28 -16.10
CA PHE A 343 15.73 1.55 -16.57
C PHE A 343 16.22 2.33 -15.34
N GLY A 344 17.51 2.17 -15.04
CA GLY A 344 18.23 3.09 -14.21
C GLY A 344 18.00 4.49 -14.79
N ALA A 345 17.82 5.46 -13.91
CA ALA A 345 17.68 6.87 -14.20
C ALA A 345 18.97 7.49 -14.81
N ARG A 346 19.51 6.86 -15.85
CA ARG A 346 20.61 7.32 -16.70
C ARG A 346 20.25 6.96 -18.14
N GLY A 347 19.61 7.90 -18.83
CA GLY A 347 19.58 7.93 -20.29
C GLY A 347 18.22 7.70 -20.97
N ALA A 348 17.19 8.49 -20.65
CA ALA A 348 16.01 8.60 -21.52
C ALA A 348 15.36 10.00 -21.56
N PHE A 349 16.05 11.05 -21.11
CA PHE A 349 15.65 12.45 -21.28
C PHE A 349 16.81 13.32 -21.78
N GLY A 350 17.47 12.87 -22.84
CA GLY A 350 18.66 13.54 -23.36
C GLY A 350 18.98 13.24 -24.81
N ARG A 351 18.00 13.36 -25.72
CA ARG A 351 18.20 13.71 -27.15
C ARG A 351 16.87 13.76 -27.91
N GLY A 352 15.95 14.63 -27.49
CA GLY A 352 14.95 15.18 -28.39
C GLY A 352 15.55 16.44 -28.99
N GLY A 353 16.08 16.35 -30.21
CA GLY A 353 16.73 17.47 -30.88
C GLY A 353 15.78 18.65 -31.03
N PHE A 354 16.19 19.81 -30.54
CA PHE A 354 15.78 21.09 -31.10
C PHE A 354 16.31 21.14 -32.54
N ASN A 355 15.54 20.57 -33.48
CA ASN A 355 15.76 20.83 -34.89
C ASN A 355 15.04 22.15 -35.19
N GLY A 356 15.83 23.18 -35.49
CA GLY A 356 15.35 24.52 -35.77
C GLY A 356 14.44 24.54 -37.00
N GLY A 357 13.18 24.92 -36.78
CA GLY A 357 12.32 25.47 -37.83
C GLY A 357 12.50 27.00 -37.92
N PRO A 358 12.33 27.62 -39.10
CA PRO A 358 12.75 29.00 -39.34
C PRO A 358 11.99 29.99 -38.45
N ARG A 359 12.74 30.97 -37.92
CA ARG A 359 12.23 32.13 -37.20
C ARG A 359 11.15 32.85 -38.03
N GLY A 360 9.88 32.68 -37.66
CA GLY A 360 8.81 33.55 -38.07
C GLY A 360 9.02 34.94 -37.47
N ALA A 361 9.32 35.92 -38.32
CA ALA A 361 9.43 37.32 -37.93
C ALA A 361 8.06 37.86 -37.53
N PHE A 362 7.93 38.34 -36.29
CA PHE A 362 6.82 39.19 -35.89
C PHE A 362 7.03 40.60 -36.47
N PRO A 363 6.05 41.20 -37.19
CA PRO A 363 6.14 42.59 -37.60
C PRO A 363 5.98 43.51 -36.38
N ARG A 364 6.90 44.46 -36.22
CA ARG A 364 6.75 45.57 -35.26
C ARG A 364 5.72 46.57 -35.82
N PRO A 365 4.87 47.20 -34.98
CA PRO A 365 4.01 48.27 -35.43
C PRO A 365 4.82 49.53 -35.75
N ALA A 366 4.53 50.16 -36.88
CA ALA A 366 5.07 51.45 -37.27
C ALA A 366 4.53 52.55 -36.34
N ARG A 367 5.43 53.42 -35.88
CA ARG A 367 5.06 54.68 -35.25
C ARG A 367 4.63 55.65 -36.35
N SER A 368 3.46 56.25 -36.20
CA SER A 368 3.07 57.53 -36.78
C SER A 368 3.02 58.57 -35.68
#